data_AF-A0A7Y1VIR1-F1
#
_entry.id   AF-A0A7Y1VIR1-F1
#
_cell.length_a   1.000
_cell.length_b   1.000
_cell.length_c   1.000
_cell.angle_alpha   90.00
_cell.angle_beta   90.00
_cell.angle_gamma   90.00
#
_symmetry.space_group_name_H-M   'P 1'
#
loop_
_entity.id
_entity.type
_entity.pdbx_description
1 polymer ?
#
loop_
_entity_poly.entity_id
_entity_poly.type
_entity_poly.pdbx_seq_one_letter_code
_entity_poly.pdbx_strand_id
1 'polypeptide(L)' 'MYIDHLPKVELHLHLEGSLRPATMRRLARRNGHDLGSADELAARYEFESFDD' A
#
# COMPACT_ATOMS: atom_id res chain seq x y z
N MET A 1 -10.35 -6.64 19.31
CA MET A 1 -9.76 -7.27 20.52
C MET A 1 -9.26 -6.15 21.45
N TYR A 2 -8.95 -6.42 22.73
CA TYR A 2 -8.47 -5.37 23.67
C TYR A 2 -7.31 -4.51 23.12
N ILE A 3 -6.42 -5.12 22.34
CA ILE A 3 -5.26 -4.46 21.71
C ILE A 3 -5.67 -3.31 20.77
N ASP A 4 -6.79 -3.41 20.04
CA ASP A 4 -7.19 -2.42 19.04
C ASP A 4 -7.61 -1.09 19.67
N HIS A 5 -8.14 -1.13 20.90
CA HIS A 5 -8.70 0.04 21.58
C HIS A 5 -7.69 0.85 22.41
N LEU A 6 -6.45 0.36 22.55
CA LEU A 6 -5.40 1.12 23.22
C LEU A 6 -5.07 2.40 22.42
N PRO A 7 -4.87 3.56 23.07
CA PRO A 7 -4.28 4.73 22.42
C PRO A 7 -2.82 4.42 22.06
N LYS A 8 -2.44 4.70 20.80
CA LYS A 8 -1.11 4.36 20.25
C LYS A 8 -0.55 5.54 19.48
N VAL A 9 0.77 5.61 19.39
CA VAL A 9 1.50 6.47 18.45
C VAL A 9 2.29 5.59 17.50
N GLU A 10 2.30 5.96 16.21
CA GLU A 10 3.10 5.34 15.18
C GLU A 10 4.33 6.22 14.91
N LEU A 11 5.51 5.73 15.28
CA LEU A 11 6.75 6.52 15.25
C LEU A 11 7.51 6.40 13.93
N HIS A 12 7.24 5.35 13.15
CA HIS A 12 7.89 5.09 11.88
C HIS A 12 6.86 4.57 10.90
N LEU A 13 6.46 5.43 9.97
CA LEU A 13 5.60 5.09 8.85
C LEU A 13 6.10 5.82 7.61
N HIS A 14 6.23 5.10 6.51
CA HIS A 14 6.36 5.70 5.19
C HIS A 14 4.95 5.91 4.63
N LEU A 15 4.57 7.16 4.34
CA LEU A 15 3.24 7.45 3.78
C LEU A 15 3.05 6.76 2.43
N GLU A 16 4.11 6.70 1.63
CA GLU A 16 4.18 6.00 0.36
C GLU A 16 3.97 4.49 0.53
N GLY A 17 4.56 3.91 1.58
CA GLY A 17 4.39 2.50 1.94
C GLY A 17 2.98 2.15 2.44
N SER A 18 2.17 3.15 2.81
CA SER A 18 0.77 2.96 3.23
C SER A 18 -0.24 2.94 2.06
N LEU A 19 0.23 3.16 0.83
CA LEU A 19 -0.64 3.19 -0.36
C LEU A 19 -1.22 1.80 -0.66
N ARG A 20 -2.55 1.70 -0.56
CA ARG A 20 -3.28 0.50 -0.95
C ARG A 20 -3.31 0.36 -2.48
N PRO A 21 -3.25 -0.87 -3.05
CA PRO A 21 -3.34 -1.11 -4.50
C PRO A 21 -4.54 -0.44 -5.17
N ALA A 22 -5.73 -0.51 -4.55
CA ALA A 22 -6.93 0.14 -5.06
C ALA A 22 -6.81 1.68 -5.11
N THR A 23 -6.14 2.29 -4.12
CA THR A 23 -5.87 3.73 -4.08
C THR A 23 -4.86 4.12 -5.14
N MET A 24 -3.76 3.36 -5.27
CA MET A 24 -2.75 3.55 -6.31
C MET A 24 -3.38 3.51 -7.70
N ARG A 25 -4.19 2.48 -7.99
CA ARG A 25 -4.93 2.35 -9.25
C ARG A 25 -5.85 3.54 -9.52
N ARG A 26 -6.61 4.00 -8.52
CA ARG A 26 -7.49 5.17 -8.65
C ARG A 26 -6.70 6.44 -8.99
N LEU A 27 -5.56 6.66 -8.33
CA LEU A 27 -4.69 7.80 -8.58
C LEU A 27 -4.03 7.73 -9.95
N ALA A 28 -3.55 6.56 -10.37
CA ALA A 28 -2.95 6.36 -11.69
C ALA A 28 -3.95 6.68 -12.82
N ARG A 29 -5.17 6.13 -12.73
CA ARG A 29 -6.26 6.42 -13.69
C ARG A 29 -6.57 7.91 -13.77
N ARG A 30 -6.62 8.60 -12.63
CA ARG A 30 -6.83 10.06 -12.58
C ARG A 30 -5.74 10.83 -13.34
N ASN A 31 -4.53 10.30 -13.38
CA ASN A 31 -3.37 10.91 -14.05
C ASN A 31 -3.10 10.31 -15.44
N GLY A 32 -4.02 9.53 -16.01
CA GLY A 32 -3.87 8.98 -17.37
C GLY A 32 -2.95 7.76 -17.48
N HIS A 33 -2.64 7.10 -16.36
CA HIS A 33 -1.86 5.86 -16.34
C HIS A 33 -2.75 4.64 -16.07
N ASP A 34 -2.55 3.58 -16.85
CA ASP A 34 -3.16 2.27 -16.58
C ASP A 34 -2.15 1.37 -15.84
N LEU A 35 -2.55 0.91 -14.67
CA LEU A 35 -1.77 0.00 -13.82
C LEU A 35 -2.42 -1.40 -13.71
N GLY A 36 -3.46 -1.67 -14.49
CA GLY A 36 -4.23 -2.90 -14.40
C GLY A 36 -5.24 -2.91 -13.26
N SER A 37 -5.62 -4.11 -12.82
CA SER A 37 -6.55 -4.35 -11.72
C SER A 37 -5.86 -4.22 -10.36
N ALA A 38 -6.66 -4.06 -9.30
CA ALA A 38 -6.12 -4.02 -7.94
C ALA A 38 -5.53 -5.38 -7.51
N ASP A 39 -6.09 -6.48 -8.00
CA ASP A 39 -5.63 -7.84 -7.68
C ASP A 39 -4.28 -8.14 -8.35
N GLU A 40 -4.10 -7.74 -9.61
CA GLU A 40 -2.80 -7.84 -10.29
C GLU A 40 -1.72 -6.99 -9.61
N LEU A 41 -2.08 -5.82 -9.10
CA LEU A 41 -1.16 -4.98 -8.32
C LEU A 41 -0.82 -5.61 -6.97
N ALA A 42 -1.80 -6.18 -6.28
CA ALA A 42 -1.60 -6.84 -4.99
C ALA A 42 -0.71 -8.09 -5.12
N ALA A 43 -0.85 -8.84 -6.22
CA ALA A 43 -0.01 -10.00 -6.52
C ALA A 43 1.48 -9.66 -6.68
N ARG A 44 1.85 -8.38 -6.84
CA ARG A 44 3.25 -7.93 -6.90
C ARG A 44 3.88 -7.70 -5.52
N TYR A 45 3.13 -7.81 -4.44
CA TYR A 45 3.66 -7.71 -3.07
C TYR A 45 4.32 -9.02 -2.63
N GLU A 46 5.26 -9.50 -3.44
CA GLU A 46 6.17 -10.59 -3.15
C GLU A 46 7.58 -10.01 -3.11
N PHE A 47 8.23 -10.08 -1.95
CA PHE A 47 9.52 -9.43 -1.68
C PHE A 47 10.50 -10.46 -1.13
N GLU A 48 11.73 -10.49 -1.63
CA GLU A 48 12.80 -11.36 -1.10
C GLU A 48 13.77 -10.61 -0.20
N SER A 49 14.15 -9.40 -0.58
CA SER A 49 15.20 -8.61 0.07
C SER A 49 14.93 -7.13 -0.13
N PHE A 50 15.44 -6.31 0.78
CA PHE A 50 15.50 -4.85 0.61
C PHE A 50 16.72 -4.43 -0.23
N ASP A 51 17.81 -5.19 -0.10
CA ASP A 51 19.01 -5.02 -0.91
C ASP A 51 18.82 -5.76 -2.24
N ASP A 52 19.22 -5.12 -3.35
CA ASP A 52 19.35 -5.78 -4.65
C ASP A 52 20.52 -6.79 -4.65
#